data_AF-A0A9Q5YJH3-F1
#
_entry.id   AF-A0A9Q5YJH3-F1
#
_cell.length_a   1.000
_cell.length_b   1.000
_cell.length_c   1.000
_cell.angle_alpha   90.00
_cell.angle_beta   90.00
_cell.angle_gamma   90.00
#
_symmetry.space_group_name_H-M   'P 1'
#
loop_
_entity.id
_entity.type
_entity.pdbx_description
1 polymer ?
#
loop_
_entity_poly.entity_id
_entity_poly.type
_entity_poly.pdbx_seq_one_letter_code
_entity_poly.pdbx_strand_id
1 'polypeptide(L)'
;MPHIELKYSDDLIIDTNKIFEAIENTINEYDSSSGVCKSRAYATSLYKHSHILVSVFLLKKPHRDDNFSQGLTYSLEQVVKEFIQQECHFSLSLEYNSDFYITNQYSVEKNC
;
A
#
# COMPACT_ATOMS: atom_id res chain seq x y z
N MET A 1 -11.17 -0.65 3.75
CA MET A 1 -10.52 0.65 3.59
C MET A 1 -9.00 0.50 3.79
N PRO A 2 -8.25 0.00 2.80
CA PRO A 2 -6.80 -0.14 2.90
C PRO A 2 -6.08 1.22 2.98
N HIS A 3 -4.85 1.23 3.47
CA HIS A 3 -3.92 2.34 3.31
C HIS A 3 -2.61 1.84 2.73
N ILE A 4 -1.96 2.69 1.91
CA ILE A 4 -0.64 2.41 1.36
C ILE A 4 0.26 3.60 1.67
N GLU A 5 1.46 3.33 2.18
CA GLU A 5 2.56 4.27 2.21
C GLU A 5 3.70 3.77 1.33
N LEU A 6 4.21 4.65 0.45
CA LEU A 6 5.48 4.44 -0.23
C LEU A 6 6.48 5.45 0.32
N LYS A 7 7.59 4.99 0.88
CA LYS A 7 8.74 5.82 1.24
C LYS A 7 9.90 5.40 0.36
N TYR A 8 10.48 6.33 -0.39
CA TYR A 8 11.44 5.97 -1.41
C TYR A 8 12.50 7.06 -1.64
N SER A 9 13.67 6.64 -2.10
CA SER A 9 14.70 7.54 -2.62
C SER A 9 14.19 8.28 -3.86
N ASP A 10 14.39 9.59 -3.94
CA ASP A 10 13.88 10.40 -5.05
C ASP A 10 14.59 10.19 -6.39
N ASP A 11 15.67 9.38 -6.42
CA ASP A 11 16.31 8.90 -7.64
C ASP A 11 15.64 7.68 -8.29
N LEU A 12 14.61 7.09 -7.66
CA LEU A 12 13.91 5.96 -8.25
C LEU A 12 13.10 6.38 -9.48
N ILE A 13 13.34 5.70 -10.60
CA ILE A 13 12.51 5.77 -11.81
C ILE A 13 11.26 4.90 -11.60
N ILE A 14 10.21 5.50 -11.02
CA ILE A 14 8.93 4.86 -10.72
C ILE A 14 7.74 5.78 -11.03
N ASP A 15 6.56 5.19 -11.27
CA ASP A 15 5.28 5.90 -11.32
C ASP A 15 4.43 5.51 -10.11
N THR A 16 4.40 6.39 -9.10
CA THR A 16 3.72 6.11 -7.83
C THR A 16 2.21 5.93 -7.99
N ASN A 17 1.56 6.60 -8.95
CA ASN A 17 0.12 6.45 -9.18
C ASN A 17 -0.19 5.05 -9.72
N LYS A 18 0.60 4.56 -10.67
CA LYS A 18 0.45 3.19 -11.18
C LYS A 18 0.69 2.13 -10.12
N ILE A 19 1.69 2.36 -9.25
CA ILE A 19 1.93 1.47 -8.10
C ILE A 19 0.72 1.47 -7.16
N PHE A 20 0.11 2.62 -6.88
CA PHE A 20 -1.09 2.69 -6.05
C PHE A 20 -2.28 1.94 -6.65
N GLU A 21 -2.54 2.15 -7.95
CA GLU A 21 -3.61 1.44 -8.67
C GLU A 21 -3.38 -0.06 -8.69
N ALA A 22 -2.14 -0.50 -8.96
CA ALA A 22 -1.77 -1.90 -8.97
C ALA A 22 -2.00 -2.57 -7.61
N ILE A 23 -1.51 -1.96 -6.51
CA ILE A 23 -1.71 -2.49 -5.16
C ILE A 23 -3.20 -2.52 -4.81
N GLU A 24 -3.96 -1.45 -5.09
CA GLU A 24 -5.39 -1.40 -4.79
C GLU A 24 -6.17 -2.48 -5.55
N ASN A 25 -5.87 -2.67 -6.84
CA ASN A 25 -6.48 -3.70 -7.67
C ASN A 25 -6.18 -5.11 -7.11
N THR A 26 -4.91 -5.42 -6.80
CA THR A 26 -4.54 -6.70 -6.21
C THR A 26 -5.25 -6.94 -4.87
N ILE A 27 -5.35 -5.93 -3.99
CA ILE A 27 -6.09 -6.06 -2.73
C ILE A 27 -7.57 -6.36 -2.98
N ASN A 28 -8.19 -5.70 -3.97
CA ASN A 28 -9.61 -5.91 -4.31
C ASN A 28 -9.87 -7.26 -5.01
N GLU A 29 -8.90 -7.81 -5.73
CA GLU A 29 -8.97 -9.16 -6.30
C GLU A 29 -8.97 -10.23 -5.19
N TYR A 30 -8.15 -10.03 -4.15
CA TYR A 30 -8.10 -10.92 -2.99
C TYR A 30 -9.30 -10.74 -2.04
N ASP A 31 -9.75 -9.50 -1.85
CA ASP A 31 -10.90 -9.16 -1.02
C ASP A 31 -11.63 -7.94 -1.59
N SER A 32 -12.69 -8.21 -2.37
CA SER A 32 -13.54 -7.19 -3.00
C SER A 32 -14.29 -6.32 -1.98
N SER A 33 -14.39 -6.74 -0.73
CA SER A 33 -14.93 -5.93 0.38
C SER A 33 -13.90 -4.98 1.01
N SER A 34 -12.71 -4.87 0.42
CA SER A 34 -11.68 -3.93 0.86
C SER A 34 -12.10 -2.48 0.59
N GLY A 35 -12.71 -2.18 -0.56
CA GLY A 35 -13.12 -0.82 -0.92
C GLY A 35 -11.92 0.14 -1.10
N VAL A 36 -12.21 1.44 -1.13
CA VAL A 36 -11.24 2.48 -1.52
C VAL A 36 -9.97 2.48 -0.66
N CYS A 37 -8.84 2.51 -1.35
CA CYS A 37 -7.50 2.58 -0.80
C CYS A 37 -7.04 4.04 -0.62
N LYS A 38 -6.54 4.38 0.58
CA LYS A 38 -6.02 5.72 0.88
C LYS A 38 -4.50 5.67 0.81
N SER A 39 -3.96 6.16 -0.30
CA SER A 39 -2.56 6.00 -0.68
C SER A 39 -1.78 7.30 -0.54
N ARG A 40 -0.49 7.22 -0.20
CA ARG A 40 0.42 8.36 -0.07
C ARG A 40 1.87 7.95 -0.31
N ALA A 41 2.64 8.87 -0.90
CA ALA A 41 4.04 8.67 -1.24
C ALA A 41 4.91 9.76 -0.61
N TYR A 42 6.11 9.38 -0.16
CA TYR A 42 7.10 10.25 0.43
C TYR A 42 8.46 9.98 -0.23
N ALA A 43 8.82 10.83 -1.18
CA ALA A 43 10.17 10.83 -1.74
C ALA A 43 11.13 11.49 -0.75
N THR A 44 12.34 10.93 -0.58
CA THR A 44 13.42 11.54 0.19
C THR A 44 14.63 11.82 -0.70
N SER A 45 15.17 13.03 -0.59
CA SER A 45 16.44 13.44 -1.21
C SER A 45 17.66 13.11 -0.36
N LEU A 46 17.44 12.64 0.88
CA LEU A 46 18.49 12.25 1.82
C LEU A 46 18.41 10.74 2.06
N TYR A 47 19.32 10.01 1.43
CA TYR A 47 19.45 8.55 1.53
C TYR A 47 20.87 8.11 1.18
N LYS A 48 21.25 6.88 1.57
CA LYS A 48 22.59 6.31 1.30
C LYS A 48 22.61 5.35 0.11
N HIS A 49 21.55 4.57 -0.05
CA HIS A 49 21.35 3.60 -1.14
C HIS A 49 19.93 3.78 -1.67
N SER A 50 19.74 3.68 -2.98
CA SER A 50 18.42 3.78 -3.61
C SER A 50 17.52 2.67 -3.08
N HIS A 51 16.34 3.02 -2.57
CA HIS A 51 15.45 2.06 -1.93
C HIS A 51 13.99 2.49 -2.00
N ILE A 52 13.11 1.51 -1.84
CA ILE A 52 11.67 1.68 -1.63
C ILE A 52 11.21 0.81 -0.46
N LEU A 53 10.44 1.44 0.43
CA LEU A 53 9.70 0.81 1.50
C LEU A 53 8.19 0.96 1.22
N VAL A 54 7.52 -0.17 1.07
CA VAL A 54 6.08 -0.27 0.85
C VAL A 54 5.42 -0.72 2.16
N SER A 55 4.48 0.05 2.68
CA SER A 55 3.68 -0.37 3.84
C SER A 55 2.20 -0.39 3.48
N VAL A 56 1.58 -1.56 3.62
CA VAL A 56 0.16 -1.78 3.33
C VAL A 56 -0.56 -2.08 4.63
N PHE A 57 -1.56 -1.26 4.96
CA PHE A 57 -2.34 -1.39 6.19
C PHE A 57 -3.75 -1.86 5.89
N LEU A 58 -4.15 -2.97 6.52
CA LEU A 58 -5.46 -3.59 6.37
C LEU A 58 -6.21 -3.64 7.69
N LEU A 59 -7.55 -3.69 7.63
CA LEU A 59 -8.36 -4.08 8.80
C LEU A 59 -8.25 -5.58 9.00
N LYS A 60 -8.22 -6.03 10.26
CA LYS A 60 -8.42 -7.45 10.57
C LYS A 60 -9.82 -7.86 10.15
N LYS A 61 -9.94 -9.03 9.51
CA LYS A 61 -11.21 -9.67 9.19
C LYS A 61 -11.05 -11.18 9.36
N PRO A 62 -12.11 -11.95 9.68
CA PRO A 62 -12.01 -13.39 9.91
C PRO A 62 -11.38 -14.18 8.75
N HIS A 63 -11.61 -13.76 7.50
CA HIS A 63 -11.07 -14.42 6.31
C HIS A 63 -9.66 -13.98 5.90
N ARG A 64 -9.09 -12.97 6.57
CA ARG A 64 -7.74 -12.46 6.30
C ARG A 64 -6.74 -13.16 7.21
N ASP A 65 -6.67 -14.48 7.07
CA ASP A 65 -5.80 -15.35 7.85
C ASP A 65 -4.35 -15.34 7.30
N ASP A 66 -3.51 -16.25 7.80
CA ASP A 66 -2.12 -16.36 7.38
C ASP A 66 -1.97 -16.70 5.89
N ASN A 67 -2.84 -17.56 5.34
CA ASN A 67 -2.81 -17.93 3.94
C ASN A 67 -3.17 -16.75 3.04
N PHE A 68 -4.22 -16.02 3.40
CA PHE A 68 -4.58 -14.77 2.74
C PHE A 68 -3.41 -13.78 2.79
N SER A 69 -2.82 -13.59 3.97
CA SER A 69 -1.77 -12.60 4.19
C SER A 69 -0.50 -12.93 3.41
N GLN A 70 -0.09 -14.20 3.38
CA GLN A 70 1.07 -14.66 2.61
C GLN A 70 0.83 -14.52 1.11
N GLY A 71 -0.33 -14.97 0.61
CA GLY A 71 -0.68 -14.86 -0.81
C GLY A 71 -0.71 -13.40 -1.27
N LEU A 72 -1.41 -12.54 -0.52
CA LEU A 72 -1.48 -11.11 -0.82
C LEU A 72 -0.10 -10.47 -0.80
N THR A 73 0.71 -10.72 0.24
CA THR A 73 2.07 -10.16 0.35
C THR A 73 2.94 -10.56 -0.84
N TYR A 74 2.87 -11.82 -1.27
CA TYR A 74 3.60 -12.31 -2.44
C TYR A 74 3.13 -11.61 -3.74
N SER A 75 1.82 -11.55 -3.99
CA SER A 75 1.28 -10.87 -5.18
C SER A 75 1.62 -9.39 -5.21
N LEU A 76 1.57 -8.71 -4.05
CA LEU A 76 1.93 -7.31 -3.93
C LEU A 76 3.42 -7.08 -4.21
N GLU A 77 4.30 -7.95 -3.72
CA GLU A 77 5.73 -7.86 -4.03
C GLU A 77 5.97 -7.90 -5.55
N GLN A 78 5.36 -8.86 -6.25
CA GLN A 78 5.55 -9.00 -7.69
C GLN A 78 5.02 -7.77 -8.44
N VAL A 79 3.79 -7.35 -8.16
CA VAL A 79 3.15 -6.27 -8.91
C VAL A 79 3.85 -4.93 -8.70
N VAL A 80 4.38 -4.64 -7.50
CA VAL A 80 5.10 -3.39 -7.27
C VAL A 80 6.43 -3.38 -8.04
N LYS A 81 7.14 -4.51 -8.07
CA LYS A 81 8.45 -4.61 -8.74
C LYS A 81 8.36 -4.39 -10.25
N GLU A 82 7.22 -4.68 -10.89
CA GLU A 82 7.01 -4.39 -12.32
C GLU A 82 7.14 -2.89 -12.67
N PHE A 83 6.94 -2.00 -11.69
CA PHE A 83 7.03 -0.55 -11.88
C PHE A 83 8.39 0.04 -11.52
N ILE A 84 9.35 -0.77 -11.04
CA ILE A 84 10.69 -0.33 -10.68
C ILE A 84 11.63 -0.55 -11.86
N GLN A 85 12.14 0.54 -12.44
CA GLN A 85 12.95 0.49 -13.67
C GLN A 85 14.47 0.49 -13.42
N GLN A 86 14.89 0.31 -12.16
CA GLN A 86 16.31 0.31 -11.78
C GLN A 86 16.58 -0.63 -10.59
N GLU A 87 17.84 -0.93 -10.35
CA GLU A 87 18.24 -1.64 -9.14
C GLU A 87 18.04 -0.76 -7.90
N CYS A 88 17.44 -1.34 -6.86
CA CYS A 88 17.26 -0.68 -5.56
C CYS A 88 17.04 -1.74 -4.46
N HIS A 89 17.15 -1.33 -3.21
CA HIS A 89 16.68 -2.14 -2.10
C HIS A 89 15.15 -2.08 -2.00
N PHE A 90 14.50 -3.23 -1.93
CA PHE A 90 13.06 -3.35 -1.81
C PHE A 90 12.66 -3.87 -0.42
N SER A 91 11.63 -3.31 0.18
CA SER A 91 11.02 -3.82 1.40
C SER A 91 9.52 -3.61 1.35
N LEU A 92 8.75 -4.59 1.83
CA LEU A 92 7.30 -4.53 1.89
C LEU A 92 6.80 -5.08 3.23
N SER A 93 5.93 -4.33 3.91
CA SER A 93 5.18 -4.79 5.09
C SER A 93 3.68 -4.83 4.81
N LEU A 94 3.04 -5.94 5.17
CA LEU A 94 1.59 -6.04 5.30
C LEU A 94 1.24 -6.02 6.79
N GLU A 95 0.54 -4.98 7.22
CA GLU A 95 0.25 -4.72 8.62
C GLU A 95 -1.26 -4.65 8.85
N TYR A 96 -1.71 -5.24 9.96
CA TYR A 96 -3.10 -5.13 10.38
C TYR A 96 -3.26 -4.04 11.43
N ASN A 97 -4.24 -3.17 11.21
CA ASN A 97 -4.61 -2.13 12.16
C ASN A 97 -5.07 -2.74 13.49
N SER A 98 -4.91 -1.95 14.56
CA SER A 98 -5.36 -2.34 15.90
C SER A 98 -6.87 -2.46 15.98
N ASP A 99 -7.35 -3.15 17.00
CA ASP A 99 -8.79 -3.35 17.22
C ASP A 99 -9.52 -2.05 17.60
N PHE A 100 -8.77 -1.00 17.97
CA PHE A 100 -9.28 0.34 18.29
C PHE A 100 -9.11 1.34 17.13
N TYR A 101 -8.71 0.86 15.96
CA TYR A 101 -8.52 1.72 14.80
C TYR A 101 -9.87 2.24 14.26
N ILE A 102 -10.01 3.55 14.20
CA ILE A 102 -11.19 4.21 13.65
C ILE A 102 -10.95 4.54 12.19
N THR A 103 -11.87 4.11 11.33
CA THR A 103 -11.90 4.50 9.92
C THR A 103 -13.33 4.73 9.49
N ASN A 104 -13.58 5.89 8.90
CA ASN A 104 -14.88 6.31 8.39
C ASN A 104 -14.67 7.41 7.34
N GLN A 105 -15.76 7.87 6.74
CA GLN A 105 -15.76 9.04 5.87
C GLN A 105 -16.36 10.21 6.65
N TYR A 106 -15.67 11.35 6.62
CA TYR A 106 -16.19 12.61 7.14
C TYR A 106 -16.75 13.45 6.00
N SER A 107 -17.95 14.00 6.17
CA SER A 107 -18.58 14.92 5.21
C SER A 107 -18.96 16.20 5.95
N VAL A 108 -18.67 17.36 5.34
CA VAL A 108 -19.06 18.67 5.87
C VAL A 108 -20.46 18.99 5.35
N GLU A 109 -21.41 19.26 6.24
CA GLU A 109 -22.69 19.85 5.86
C GLU A 109 -22.44 21.27 5.33
N LYS A 110 -22.74 21.51 4.05
CA LYS A 110 -22.76 22.86 3.51
C LYS A 110 -24.04 23.54 4.02
N ASN A 111 -23.91 24.44 4.98
CA ASN A 111 -25.00 25.34 5.34
C ASN A 111 -25.22 26.29 4.15
N CYS A 112 -26.32 26.08 3.42
CA CYS A 112 -26.83 27.01 2.41
C CYS A 112 -27.49 28.22 3.09
#